data_AF-A0AAF0UJW2-F1
#
_entry.id   AF-A0AAF0UJW2-F1
#
_cell.length_a   1.000
_cell.length_b   1.000
_cell.length_c   1.000
_cell.angle_alpha   90.00
_cell.angle_beta   90.00
_cell.angle_gamma   90.00
#
_symmetry.space_group_name_H-M   'P 1'
#
loop_
_entity.id
_entity.type
_entity.pdbx_description
1 polymer ?
#
loop_
_entity_poly.entity_id
_entity_poly.type
_entity_poly.pdbx_seq_one_letter_code
_entity_poly.pdbx_strand_id
1 'polypeptide(L)'
;MDHHVFLPMDHPWRSNKTSFNGKTELRPPPPSLKGTDVLSLQDFENVFGKKRKRSNDGPWKKEDFEDEFVDESENEYEDEYVDEFEDELEDESEEKFQDDAP
;
A
#
# COMPACT_ATOMS: atom_id res chain seq x y z
N MET A 1 -22.86 3.83 10.82
CA MET A 1 -22.08 2.79 10.12
C MET A 1 -22.54 2.73 8.66
N ASP A 2 -22.50 3.85 7.94
CA ASP A 2 -23.01 3.90 6.56
C ASP A 2 -21.82 4.04 5.60
N HIS A 3 -21.01 2.99 5.50
CA HIS A 3 -19.86 2.93 4.58
C HIS A 3 -20.23 2.34 3.21
N HIS A 4 -21.49 1.96 3.01
CA HIS A 4 -21.98 1.35 1.75
C HIS A 4 -21.94 2.31 0.58
N VAL A 5 -21.88 3.61 0.90
CA VAL A 5 -21.86 4.70 -0.07
C VAL A 5 -20.65 4.60 -0.99
N PHE A 6 -19.58 3.92 -0.57
CA PHE A 6 -18.37 3.66 -1.35
C PHE A 6 -18.44 2.39 -2.20
N LEU A 7 -19.43 1.51 -2.00
CA LEU A 7 -19.62 0.32 -2.84
C LEU A 7 -20.23 0.72 -4.20
N PRO A 8 -20.07 -0.08 -5.25
CA PRO A 8 -20.82 0.08 -6.50
C PRO A 8 -22.34 0.16 -6.27
N MET A 9 -23.08 0.88 -7.13
CA MET A 9 -24.52 1.12 -6.95
C MET A 9 -25.36 -0.17 -6.99
N ASP A 10 -24.91 -1.16 -7.73
CA ASP A 10 -25.51 -2.48 -7.91
C ASP A 10 -25.05 -3.51 -6.86
N HIS A 11 -24.25 -3.10 -5.87
CA HIS A 11 -23.71 -4.02 -4.88
C HIS A 11 -24.81 -4.56 -3.93
N PRO A 12 -24.94 -5.88 -3.73
CA PRO A 12 -26.02 -6.48 -2.91
C PRO A 12 -26.14 -5.93 -1.48
N TRP A 13 -25.01 -5.57 -0.87
CA TRP A 13 -24.99 -5.00 0.48
C TRP A 13 -25.63 -3.61 0.60
N ARG A 14 -25.80 -2.86 -0.51
CA ARG A 14 -26.58 -1.61 -0.49
C ARG A 14 -28.06 -1.84 -0.15
N SER A 15 -28.56 -3.04 -0.47
CA SER A 15 -29.94 -3.46 -0.21
C SER A 15 -30.12 -4.16 1.15
N ASN A 16 -29.03 -4.55 1.81
CA ASN A 16 -29.06 -5.26 3.09
C ASN A 16 -29.31 -4.30 4.27
N LYS A 17 -30.58 -4.07 4.56
CA LYS A 17 -31.04 -3.23 5.68
C LYS A 17 -30.72 -3.83 7.05
N THR A 18 -30.77 -5.16 7.15
CA THR A 18 -30.65 -5.89 8.43
C THR A 18 -29.28 -5.76 9.06
N SER A 19 -28.22 -5.80 8.25
CA SER A 19 -26.85 -5.70 8.76
C SER A 19 -26.42 -4.25 9.01
N PHE A 20 -27.18 -3.26 8.52
CA PHE A 20 -26.74 -1.85 8.51
C PHE A 20 -27.89 -0.87 8.77
N ASN A 21 -28.04 -0.46 10.03
CA ASN A 21 -28.93 0.61 10.50
C ASN A 21 -30.41 0.55 10.06
N GLY A 22 -30.87 -0.56 9.49
CA GLY A 22 -32.25 -0.72 9.00
C GLY A 22 -32.57 0.05 7.71
N LYS A 23 -31.59 0.68 7.05
CA LYS A 23 -31.82 1.58 5.91
C LYS A 23 -31.12 1.09 4.66
N THR A 24 -31.77 1.24 3.52
CA THR A 24 -31.17 1.04 2.20
C THR A 24 -30.35 2.26 1.81
N GLU A 25 -29.14 2.05 1.33
CA GLU A 25 -28.20 3.14 1.04
C GLU A 25 -28.04 3.31 -0.48
N LEU A 26 -28.79 4.26 -1.03
CA LEU A 26 -28.80 4.60 -2.46
C LEU A 26 -28.04 5.90 -2.78
N ARG A 27 -27.42 6.52 -1.76
CA ARG A 27 -26.65 7.74 -1.97
C ARG A 27 -25.38 7.45 -2.80
N PRO A 28 -24.98 8.39 -3.66
CA PRO A 28 -23.68 8.33 -4.32
C PRO A 28 -22.55 8.59 -3.31
N PRO A 29 -21.31 8.14 -3.61
CA PRO A 29 -20.14 8.42 -2.77
C PRO A 29 -20.07 9.90 -2.39
N PRO A 30 -19.72 10.23 -1.14
CA PRO A 30 -19.49 11.62 -0.76
C PRO A 30 -18.36 12.21 -1.61
N PRO A 31 -18.42 13.51 -1.93
CA PRO A 31 -17.37 14.16 -2.71
C PRO A 31 -16.02 14.06 -1.99
N SER A 32 -14.97 13.78 -2.76
CA SER A 32 -13.60 13.81 -2.25
C SER A 32 -13.23 15.24 -1.87
N LEU A 33 -12.77 15.44 -0.64
CA LEU A 33 -12.22 16.73 -0.19
C LEU A 33 -10.84 16.93 -0.82
N LYS A 34 -10.59 18.14 -1.34
CA LYS A 34 -9.25 18.52 -1.81
C LYS A 34 -8.40 19.00 -0.64
N GLY A 35 -7.07 18.90 -0.76
CA GLY A 35 -6.16 19.35 0.30
C GLY A 35 -6.35 20.82 0.70
N THR A 36 -6.73 21.68 -0.24
CA THR A 36 -7.09 23.08 0.01
C THR A 36 -8.34 23.23 0.88
N ASP A 37 -9.31 22.34 0.71
CA ASP A 37 -10.59 22.40 1.43
C ASP A 37 -10.39 22.03 2.90
N VAL A 38 -9.35 21.24 3.21
CA VAL A 38 -8.98 20.87 4.58
C VAL A 38 -8.50 22.08 5.38
N LEU A 39 -7.89 23.08 4.75
CA LEU A 39 -7.46 24.30 5.44
C LEU A 39 -8.66 25.06 6.04
N SER A 40 -9.85 24.96 5.44
CA SER A 40 -11.06 25.57 6.01
C SER A 40 -11.53 24.89 7.30
N LEU A 41 -11.04 23.70 7.61
CA LEU A 41 -11.39 22.92 8.80
C LEU A 41 -10.48 23.20 10.00
N GLN A 42 -9.48 24.08 9.87
CA GLN A 42 -8.55 24.40 10.97
C GLN A 42 -9.24 25.02 12.18
N ASP A 43 -10.21 25.89 11.94
CA ASP A 43 -10.94 26.62 12.99
C ASP A 43 -12.23 25.92 13.43
N PHE A 44 -12.50 24.71 12.90
CA PHE A 44 -13.71 23.98 13.23
C PHE A 44 -13.63 23.43 14.66
N GLU A 45 -14.66 23.70 15.47
CA GLU A 45 -14.79 23.13 16.81
C GLU A 45 -15.06 21.62 16.70
N ASN A 46 -13.98 20.85 16.82
CA ASN A 46 -14.02 19.41 16.69
C ASN A 46 -14.59 18.75 17.95
N VAL A 47 -15.85 18.32 17.87
CA VAL A 47 -16.58 17.63 18.93
C VAL A 47 -16.47 16.09 18.89
N PHE A 48 -15.40 15.51 18.32
CA PHE A 48 -15.22 14.05 18.28
C PHE A 48 -15.20 13.42 19.68
N GLY A 49 -16.35 12.90 20.09
CA GLY A 49 -16.50 12.07 21.28
C GLY A 49 -16.07 12.73 22.59
N LYS A 50 -16.31 12.03 23.69
CA LYS A 50 -15.76 12.43 24.98
C LYS A 50 -14.26 12.11 24.98
N LYS A 51 -13.42 13.08 25.33
CA LYS A 51 -12.00 12.84 25.62
C LYS A 51 -11.91 11.82 26.76
N ARG A 52 -11.54 10.58 26.44
CA ARG A 52 -11.34 9.53 27.44
C ARG A 52 -10.08 9.85 28.22
N LYS A 53 -10.14 9.75 29.55
CA LYS A 53 -8.95 9.79 30.39
C LYS A 53 -8.07 8.60 29.99
N ARG A 54 -6.82 8.86 29.59
CA ARG A 54 -5.87 7.78 29.33
C ARG A 54 -5.54 7.13 30.67
N SER A 55 -6.19 6.03 30.98
CA SER A 55 -5.68 5.10 31.98
C SER A 55 -4.70 4.18 31.27
N ASN A 56 -3.52 4.01 31.84
CA ASN A 56 -2.56 3.00 31.38
C ASN A 56 -2.99 1.61 31.90
N ASP A 57 -4.27 1.41 32.25
CA ASP A 57 -4.78 0.23 32.94
C ASP A 57 -5.44 -0.77 31.97
N GLY A 58 -5.25 -0.58 30.67
CA GLY A 58 -5.58 -1.60 29.68
C GLY A 58 -4.54 -2.72 29.69
N PRO A 59 -4.92 -3.97 29.38
CA PRO A 59 -3.98 -5.09 29.29
C PRO A 59 -2.95 -4.92 28.15
N TRP A 60 -3.15 -3.94 27.28
CA TRP A 60 -2.28 -3.62 26.17
C TRP A 60 -1.38 -2.44 26.54
N LYS A 61 -0.14 -2.73 26.93
CA LYS A 61 0.93 -1.74 27.02
C LYS A 61 1.63 -1.69 25.67
N LYS A 62 1.97 -0.49 25.20
CA LYS A 62 2.99 -0.37 24.17
C LYS A 62 4.30 -0.68 24.84
N GLU A 63 4.95 -1.74 24.39
CA GLU A 63 6.35 -1.99 24.74
C GLU A 63 7.18 -0.97 23.97
N ASP A 64 8.08 -0.30 24.69
CA ASP A 64 9.07 0.56 24.06
C ASP A 64 10.09 -0.39 23.41
N PHE A 65 10.04 -0.50 22.09
CA PHE A 65 11.04 -1.25 21.33
C PHE A 65 12.20 -0.31 21.04
N GLU A 66 13.39 -0.64 21.56
CA GLU A 66 14.63 0.04 21.18
C GLU A 66 15.02 -0.51 19.81
N ASP A 67 14.81 0.30 18.78
CA ASP A 67 15.22 -0.02 17.41
C ASP A 67 16.73 0.19 17.33
N GLU A 68 17.50 -0.86 17.62
CA GLU A 68 18.95 -0.86 17.41
C GLU A 68 19.19 -0.88 15.89
N PHE A 69 19.26 0.32 15.31
CA PHE A 69 19.68 0.50 13.93
C PHE A 69 21.13 0.01 13.80
N VAL A 70 21.31 -1.23 13.37
CA VAL A 70 22.62 -1.76 12.99
C VAL A 70 22.96 -1.16 11.63
N ASP A 71 23.94 -0.26 11.61
CA ASP A 71 24.49 0.28 10.38
C ASP A 71 25.36 -0.79 9.71
N GLU A 72 24.75 -1.59 8.82
CA GLU A 72 25.43 -2.61 8.00
C GLU A 72 26.20 -2.02 6.80
N SER A 73 26.52 -0.71 6.82
CA SER A 73 27.23 -0.06 5.71
C SER A 73 28.71 -0.46 5.56
N GLU A 74 29.25 -1.33 6.43
CA GLU A 74 30.63 -1.84 6.36
C GLU A 74 30.74 -3.29 5.85
N ASN A 75 29.66 -3.88 5.32
CA ASN A 75 29.73 -5.19 4.68
C ASN A 75 30.39 -5.05 3.30
N GLU A 76 31.72 -5.02 3.26
CA GLU A 76 32.51 -5.11 2.03
C GLU A 76 32.29 -6.51 1.44
N TYR A 77 31.33 -6.62 0.51
CA TYR A 77 31.15 -7.82 -0.31
C TYR A 77 32.34 -7.85 -1.28
N GLU A 78 33.33 -8.68 -0.98
CA GLU A 78 34.40 -8.96 -1.93
C GLU A 78 33.77 -9.69 -3.14
N ASP A 79 33.56 -8.94 -4.23
CA ASP A 79 33.18 -9.48 -5.54
C ASP A 79 34.35 -10.34 -6.08
N GLU A 80 34.40 -11.62 -5.72
CA GLU A 80 35.08 -12.62 -6.56
C GLU A 80 34.19 -12.89 -7.78
N TYR A 81 34.27 -11.97 -8.76
CA TYR A 81 33.76 -12.19 -10.11
C TYR A 81 34.62 -13.29 -10.75
N VAL A 82 34.14 -14.52 -10.68
CA VAL A 82 34.76 -15.67 -11.33
C VAL A 82 34.48 -15.57 -12.84
N ASP A 83 35.56 -15.34 -13.59
CA ASP A 83 35.68 -15.35 -15.05
C ASP A 83 35.25 -16.69 -15.66
N GLU A 84 33.95 -16.95 -15.80
CA GLU A 84 33.45 -18.17 -16.48
C GLU A 84 32.41 -17.90 -17.60
N PHE A 85 32.23 -16.64 -18.01
CA PHE A 85 31.23 -16.29 -19.04
C PHE A 85 31.79 -16.05 -20.45
N GLU A 86 33.10 -16.14 -20.68
CA GLU A 86 33.68 -15.88 -22.02
C GLU A 86 33.84 -17.11 -22.92
N ASP A 87 33.66 -18.34 -22.42
CA ASP A 87 33.91 -19.55 -23.22
C ASP A 87 32.71 -20.02 -24.08
N GLU A 88 31.51 -19.44 -23.95
CA GLU A 88 30.30 -19.96 -24.64
C GLU A 88 29.82 -19.15 -25.86
N LEU A 89 30.50 -18.06 -26.25
CA LEU A 89 30.03 -17.19 -27.36
C LEU A 89 30.79 -17.31 -28.69
N GLU A 90 31.81 -18.17 -28.80
CA GLU A 90 32.54 -18.33 -30.07
C GLU A 90 31.96 -19.42 -31.01
N ASP A 91 31.09 -20.32 -30.53
CA ASP A 91 30.63 -21.46 -31.35
C ASP A 91 29.42 -21.18 -32.27
N GLU A 92 28.70 -20.05 -32.14
CA GLU A 92 27.47 -19.82 -32.93
C GLU A 92 27.61 -18.86 -34.13
N SER A 93 28.79 -18.30 -34.40
CA SER A 93 28.93 -17.29 -35.47
C SER A 93 29.49 -17.81 -36.81
N GLU A 94 29.86 -19.08 -36.92
CA GLU A 94 30.51 -19.62 -38.13
C GLU A 94 29.69 -20.72 -38.82
N GLU A 95 28.40 -20.50 -39.13
CA GLU A 95 27.76 -21.29 -40.20
C GLU A 95 26.45 -20.67 -40.75
N LYS A 96 26.55 -19.58 -41.54
CA LYS A 96 25.76 -19.42 -42.80
C LYS A 96 26.08 -18.11 -43.53
N PHE A 97 27.18 -18.10 -44.25
CA PHE A 97 27.28 -17.34 -45.49
C PHE A 97 27.71 -18.29 -46.59
N GLN A 98 26.74 -18.87 -47.29
CA GLN A 98 26.91 -19.30 -48.68
C GLN A 98 25.64 -18.94 -49.45
N ASP A 99 25.74 -17.76 -50.04
CA ASP A 99 25.62 -17.50 -51.48
C ASP A 99 24.31 -17.81 -52.21
N ASP A 100 23.80 -16.70 -52.73
CA ASP A 100 22.84 -16.49 -53.82
C ASP A 100 22.82 -17.55 -54.94
N ALA A 101 21.58 -17.99 -55.24
CA ALA A 101 20.93 -18.05 -56.56
C ALA A 101 21.52 -18.94 -57.69
N PRO A 102 20.75 -19.33 -58.74
CA PRO A 102 19.32 -19.13 -59.01
C PRO A 102 18.44 -20.41 -58.91
#